data_AF-A0AAV5KQH0-F1
#
_entry.id   AF-A0AAV5KQH0-F1
#
_cell.length_a   1.000
_cell.length_b   1.000
_cell.length_c   1.000
_cell.angle_alpha   90.00
_cell.angle_beta   90.00
_cell.angle_gamma   90.00
#
_symmetry.space_group_name_H-M   'P 1'
#
loop_
_entity.id
_entity.type
_entity.pdbx_description
1 polymer ?
#
loop_
_entity_poly.entity_id
_entity_poly.type
_entity_poly.pdbx_seq_one_letter_code
_entity_poly.pdbx_strand_id
1 'polypeptide(L)'
;MASPPARSPQLVQIQMHLFDFYPKEGEEDSVGWLPSSSGSFRTGQTWHWLRSEQDRKIWYKLFWFSQAIPKHNFISWLAILNRLSTRTRQRKWTPAILDTCILCNNNSETNEHLLFKCSYAGRVWQQLSNMLAIPFTDSWSG
;
A
#
# COMPACT_ATOMS: atom_id res chain seq x y z
N MET A 1 4.05 44.77 -6.91
CA MET A 1 3.82 44.34 -5.51
C MET A 1 4.96 43.42 -5.11
N ALA A 2 5.62 43.64 -3.98
CA ALA A 2 6.75 42.79 -3.55
C ALA A 2 6.21 41.44 -3.02
N SER A 3 6.78 40.33 -3.50
CA SER A 3 6.44 38.99 -3.01
C SER A 3 6.83 38.85 -1.53
N PRO A 4 6.02 38.16 -0.70
CA PRO A 4 6.36 37.94 0.71
C PRO A 4 7.65 37.11 0.84
N PRO A 5 8.45 37.31 1.91
CA PRO A 5 9.71 36.60 2.09
C PRO A 5 9.49 35.09 2.24
N ALA A 6 10.23 34.28 1.48
CA ALA A 6 10.19 32.82 1.57
C ALA A 6 10.61 32.33 2.98
N ARG A 7 9.86 31.35 3.50
CA ARG A 7 10.06 30.79 4.85
C ARG A 7 10.77 29.44 4.86
N SER A 8 11.27 28.98 3.71
CA SER A 8 12.06 27.76 3.58
C SER A 8 13.01 27.82 2.39
N PRO A 9 14.11 27.05 2.37
CA PRO A 9 15.03 27.00 1.25
C PRO A 9 14.36 26.59 -0.08
N GLN A 10 13.39 25.69 -0.05
CA GLN A 10 12.63 25.27 -1.23
C GLN A 10 11.78 26.42 -1.80
N LEU A 11 11.18 27.23 -0.94
CA LEU A 11 10.40 28.38 -1.37
C LEU A 11 11.28 29.50 -1.93
N VAL A 12 12.50 29.68 -1.40
CA VAL A 12 13.48 30.63 -1.98
C VAL A 12 13.81 30.21 -3.41
N GLN A 13 14.06 28.91 -3.64
CA GLN A 13 14.39 28.40 -4.97
C GLN A 13 13.23 28.56 -5.97
N ILE A 14 11.99 28.30 -5.55
CA ILE A 14 10.80 28.55 -6.36
C ILE A 14 10.64 30.05 -6.66
N GLN A 15 10.84 30.92 -5.67
CA GLN A 15 10.77 32.36 -5.87
C GLN A 15 11.82 32.85 -6.87
N MET A 16 13.06 32.36 -6.79
CA MET A 16 14.11 32.67 -7.77
C MET A 16 13.72 32.26 -9.19
N HIS A 17 13.20 31.04 -9.38
CA HIS A 17 12.74 30.58 -10.70
C HIS A 17 11.56 31.38 -11.26
N LEU A 18 10.67 31.87 -10.40
CA LEU A 18 9.54 32.72 -10.80
C LEU A 18 9.97 34.13 -11.20
N PHE A 19 11.07 34.65 -10.63
CA PHE A 19 11.63 35.96 -11.03
C PHE A 19 12.20 35.93 -12.46
N ASP A 20 12.79 34.80 -12.87
CA ASP A 20 13.33 34.62 -14.21
C ASP A 20 12.27 34.13 -15.23
N PHE A 21 11.04 33.91 -14.79
CA PHE A 21 9.93 33.51 -15.64
C PHE A 21 9.23 34.74 -16.24
N TYR A 22 9.47 34.99 -17.52
CA TYR A 22 8.73 35.99 -18.28
C TYR A 22 7.66 35.28 -19.12
N PRO A 23 6.36 35.43 -18.81
CA PRO A 23 5.31 34.89 -19.64
C PRO A 23 5.41 35.53 -21.03
N LYS A 24 5.38 34.70 -22.07
CA LYS A 24 5.44 35.19 -23.44
C LYS A 24 4.11 35.87 -23.77
N GLU A 25 4.16 37.17 -24.04
CA GLU A 25 2.97 37.92 -24.42
C GLU A 25 2.40 37.40 -25.76
N GLY A 26 1.11 37.06 -25.76
CA GLY A 26 0.40 36.59 -26.95
C GLY A 26 0.42 35.08 -27.22
N GLU A 27 1.09 34.27 -26.39
CA GLU A 27 0.91 32.81 -26.41
C GLU A 27 -0.21 32.42 -25.43
N GLU A 28 -1.18 31.62 -25.88
CA GLU A 28 -2.21 31.05 -24.99
C GLU A 28 -1.62 29.89 -24.16
N ASP A 29 -2.04 29.80 -22.90
CA ASP A 29 -1.65 28.69 -22.02
C ASP A 29 -2.15 27.35 -22.59
N SER A 30 -1.27 26.35 -22.58
CA SER A 30 -1.60 24.98 -22.98
C SER A 30 -1.31 23.98 -21.87
N VAL A 31 -2.19 23.00 -21.72
CA VAL A 31 -2.04 21.92 -20.74
C VAL A 31 -1.22 20.80 -21.35
N GLY A 32 -0.03 20.54 -20.80
CA GLY A 32 0.84 19.44 -21.20
C GLY A 32 0.99 18.38 -20.11
N TRP A 33 0.95 17.11 -20.50
CA TRP A 33 1.32 15.99 -19.64
C TRP A 33 2.85 15.88 -19.57
N LEU A 34 3.46 16.41 -18.51
CA LEU A 34 4.93 16.49 -18.32
C LEU A 34 5.68 15.15 -18.55
N PRO A 35 5.17 13.97 -18.15
CA PRO A 35 5.83 12.70 -18.44
C PRO A 35 5.90 12.32 -19.92
N SER A 36 5.25 13.06 -20.81
CA SER A 36 5.24 12.86 -22.25
C SER A 36 5.92 14.03 -22.96
N SER A 37 6.90 13.73 -23.81
CA SER A 37 7.58 14.75 -24.63
C SER A 37 6.67 15.43 -25.64
N SER A 38 5.54 14.81 -26.00
CA SER A 38 4.53 15.40 -26.88
C SER A 38 3.46 16.20 -26.12
N GLY A 39 3.53 16.27 -24.79
CA GLY A 39 2.49 16.85 -23.95
C GLY A 39 1.16 16.07 -23.93
N SER A 40 1.04 15.01 -24.73
CA SER A 40 -0.17 14.19 -24.79
C SER A 40 -0.24 13.16 -23.65
N PHE A 41 -1.43 13.03 -23.04
CA PHE A 41 -1.68 12.04 -22.01
C PHE A 41 -1.87 10.64 -22.61
N ARG A 42 -1.20 9.65 -22.02
CA ARG A 42 -1.37 8.24 -22.37
C ARG A 42 -1.43 7.39 -21.11
N THR A 43 -2.57 6.74 -20.88
CA THR A 43 -2.83 5.94 -19.67
C THR A 43 -1.71 4.92 -19.37
N GLY A 44 -1.23 4.20 -20.38
CA GLY A 44 -0.15 3.23 -20.21
C GLY A 44 1.17 3.87 -19.77
N GLN A 45 1.62 4.91 -20.48
CA GLN A 45 2.85 5.63 -20.14
C GLN A 45 2.77 6.28 -18.76
N THR A 46 1.63 6.90 -18.45
CA THR A 46 1.34 7.46 -17.13
C THR A 46 1.38 6.39 -16.04
N TRP A 47 0.78 5.23 -16.27
CA TRP A 47 0.83 4.11 -15.33
C TRP A 47 2.26 3.64 -15.07
N HIS A 48 3.07 3.49 -16.13
CA HIS A 48 4.48 3.12 -16.02
C HIS A 48 5.32 4.18 -15.32
N TRP A 49 4.99 5.46 -15.49
CA TRP A 49 5.67 6.56 -14.82
C TRP A 49 5.28 6.68 -13.34
N LEU A 50 3.99 6.49 -13.01
CA LEU A 50 3.48 6.53 -11.64
C LEU A 50 3.93 5.31 -10.82
N ARG A 51 4.00 4.14 -11.45
CA ARG A 51 4.44 2.93 -10.76
C ARG A 51 5.96 2.97 -10.62
N SER A 52 6.46 2.80 -9.41
CA SER A 52 7.83 2.31 -9.26
C SER A 52 7.85 0.86 -9.71
N GLU A 53 8.64 0.53 -10.73
CA GLU A 53 8.86 -0.87 -11.09
C GLU A 53 9.51 -1.59 -9.92
N GLN A 54 9.02 -2.79 -9.62
CA GLN A 54 9.49 -3.61 -8.51
C GLN A 54 9.77 -5.01 -9.05
N ASP A 55 10.80 -5.64 -8.50
CA ASP A 55 11.11 -7.02 -8.85
C ASP A 55 9.95 -7.95 -8.53
N ARG A 56 9.73 -8.89 -9.44
CA ARG A 56 8.73 -9.93 -9.25
C ARG A 56 9.12 -10.78 -8.04
N LYS A 57 8.30 -10.74 -6.99
CA LYS A 57 8.55 -11.51 -5.76
C LYS A 57 8.38 -13.00 -6.02
N ILE A 58 9.34 -13.83 -5.57
CA ILE A 58 9.35 -15.29 -5.80
C ILE A 58 8.01 -15.95 -5.44
N TRP A 59 7.40 -15.50 -4.34
CA TRP A 59 6.13 -16.01 -3.84
C TRP A 59 4.91 -15.70 -4.71
N TYR A 60 5.01 -14.91 -5.80
CA TYR A 60 3.86 -14.57 -6.64
C TYR A 60 3.13 -15.80 -7.20
N LYS A 61 3.87 -16.86 -7.52
CA LYS A 61 3.30 -18.11 -8.07
C LYS A 61 2.43 -18.86 -7.06
N LEU A 62 2.59 -18.61 -5.76
CA LEU A 62 1.75 -19.21 -4.72
C LEU A 62 0.31 -18.72 -4.82
N PHE A 63 0.09 -17.51 -5.33
CA PHE A 63 -1.23 -16.92 -5.46
C PHE A 63 -1.74 -17.08 -6.89
N TRP A 64 -0.94 -16.73 -7.88
CA TRP A 64 -1.44 -16.52 -9.23
C TRP A 64 -1.22 -17.75 -10.12
N PHE A 65 -1.99 -18.82 -9.87
CA PHE A 65 -2.05 -20.03 -10.70
C PHE A 65 -3.48 -20.29 -11.22
N SER A 66 -3.62 -21.10 -12.27
CA SER A 66 -4.88 -21.27 -13.02
C SER A 66 -6.05 -21.81 -12.20
N GLN A 67 -5.79 -22.68 -11.22
CA GLN A 67 -6.83 -23.30 -10.38
C GLN A 67 -7.11 -22.49 -9.10
N ALA A 68 -6.48 -21.33 -8.95
CA ALA A 68 -6.55 -20.57 -7.73
C ALA A 68 -7.88 -19.82 -7.62
N ILE A 69 -8.48 -19.82 -6.43
CA ILE A 69 -9.72 -19.09 -6.17
C ILE A 69 -9.37 -17.60 -5.98
N PRO A 70 -9.81 -16.69 -6.87
CA PRO A 70 -9.35 -15.29 -6.86
C PRO A 70 -9.56 -14.58 -5.53
N LYS A 71 -10.69 -14.86 -4.86
CA LYS A 71 -11.02 -14.30 -3.54
C LYS A 71 -9.97 -14.67 -2.48
N HIS A 72 -9.57 -15.94 -2.42
CA HIS A 72 -8.59 -16.41 -1.43
C HIS A 72 -7.21 -15.83 -1.73
N ASN A 73 -6.80 -15.82 -3.00
CA ASN A 73 -5.53 -15.22 -3.40
C ASN A 73 -5.43 -13.75 -3.03
N PHE A 74 -6.49 -12.99 -3.29
CA PHE A 74 -6.51 -11.57 -2.96
C PHE A 74 -6.34 -11.35 -1.45
N ILE A 75 -7.06 -12.11 -0.63
CA ILE A 75 -6.95 -12.05 0.84
C ILE A 75 -5.55 -12.45 1.29
N SER A 76 -5.00 -13.56 0.80
CA SER A 76 -3.66 -14.04 1.16
C SER A 76 -2.55 -13.10 0.69
N TRP A 77 -2.70 -12.49 -0.49
CA TRP A 77 -1.79 -11.46 -1.00
C TRP A 77 -1.76 -10.23 -0.09
N LEU A 78 -2.94 -9.76 0.34
CA LEU A 78 -3.04 -8.67 1.32
C LEU A 78 -2.44 -9.07 2.68
N ALA A 79 -2.60 -10.33 3.11
CA ALA A 79 -1.99 -10.83 4.33
C ALA A 79 -0.46 -10.75 4.28
N ILE A 80 0.17 -11.25 3.21
CA ILE A 80 1.63 -11.21 3.08
C ILE A 80 2.17 -9.78 3.03
N LEU A 81 1.46 -8.86 2.37
CA LEU A 81 1.88 -7.45 2.29
C LEU A 81 1.58 -6.65 3.56
N ASN A 82 1.06 -7.28 4.61
CA ASN A 82 0.57 -6.62 5.81
C ASN A 82 -0.46 -5.51 5.55
N ARG A 83 -1.38 -5.78 4.62
CA ARG A 83 -2.38 -4.83 4.10
C ARG A 83 -3.82 -5.23 4.39
N LEU A 84 -4.06 -6.27 5.20
CA LEU A 84 -5.41 -6.59 5.68
C LEU A 84 -6.03 -5.41 6.44
N SER A 85 -7.35 -5.27 6.33
CA SER A 85 -8.13 -4.25 7.06
C SER A 85 -8.41 -4.73 8.49
N THR A 86 -7.36 -4.96 9.28
CA THR A 86 -7.52 -5.37 10.67
C THR A 86 -7.97 -4.20 11.53
N ARG A 87 -8.63 -4.45 12.67
CA ARG A 87 -9.09 -3.37 13.56
C ARG A 87 -7.97 -2.45 14.03
N THR A 88 -6.77 -2.98 14.30
CA THR A 88 -5.60 -2.14 14.62
C THR A 88 -5.25 -1.19 13.48
N ARG A 89 -5.43 -1.60 12.21
CA ARG A 89 -5.22 -0.71 11.05
C ARG A 89 -6.34 0.31 10.89
N GLN A 90 -7.59 -0.10 11.11
CA GLN A 90 -8.75 0.79 11.05
C GLN A 90 -8.69 1.90 12.11
N ARG A 91 -8.21 1.57 13.32
CA ARG A 91 -8.02 2.52 14.43
C ARG A 91 -7.14 3.72 14.07
N LYS A 92 -6.21 3.57 13.12
CA LYS A 92 -5.34 4.68 12.65
C LYS A 92 -6.14 5.83 12.00
N TRP A 93 -7.28 5.51 11.40
CA TRP A 93 -8.15 6.48 10.72
C TRP A 93 -9.39 6.82 11.54
N THR A 94 -9.78 5.93 12.45
CA THR A 94 -10.97 6.11 13.30
C THR A 94 -10.61 5.74 14.74
N PRO A 95 -10.16 6.70 15.56
CA PRO A 95 -9.65 6.44 16.91
C PRO A 95 -10.66 5.75 17.86
N ALA A 96 -11.95 5.95 17.62
CA ALA A 96 -13.03 5.35 18.40
C ALA A 96 -13.17 3.82 18.22
N ILE A 97 -12.53 3.23 17.21
CA ILE A 97 -12.58 1.77 16.99
C ILE A 97 -11.76 1.06 18.08
N LEU A 98 -12.39 0.09 18.74
CA LEU A 98 -11.70 -0.88 19.59
C LEU A 98 -10.91 -1.84 18.71
N ASP A 99 -9.62 -1.97 18.96
CA ASP A 99 -8.76 -2.85 18.19
C ASP A 99 -8.73 -4.29 18.68
N THR A 100 -9.47 -4.63 19.72
CA THR A 100 -9.55 -6.01 20.23
C THR A 100 -10.06 -6.98 19.15
N CYS A 101 -9.37 -8.11 19.00
CA CYS A 101 -9.71 -9.18 18.08
C CYS A 101 -11.05 -9.83 18.45
N ILE A 102 -11.98 -9.89 17.50
CA ILE A 102 -13.32 -10.47 17.72
C ILE A 102 -13.32 -11.98 17.98
N LEU A 103 -12.27 -12.66 17.52
CA LEU A 103 -12.22 -14.13 17.56
C LEU A 103 -11.81 -14.64 18.94
N CYS A 104 -10.95 -13.91 19.64
CA CYS A 104 -10.45 -14.30 20.97
C CYS A 104 -10.82 -13.31 22.08
N ASN A 105 -11.26 -12.09 21.75
CA ASN A 105 -11.54 -11.00 22.69
C ASN A 105 -10.42 -10.68 23.69
N ASN A 106 -9.17 -11.04 23.39
CA ASN A 106 -8.07 -10.99 24.36
C ASN A 106 -6.93 -10.03 23.95
N ASN A 107 -6.57 -9.99 22.66
CA ASN A 107 -5.45 -9.19 22.16
C ASN A 107 -5.91 -8.28 21.01
N SER A 108 -5.10 -7.28 20.65
CA SER A 108 -5.35 -6.44 19.48
C SER A 108 -5.32 -7.24 18.17
N GLU A 109 -6.23 -6.93 17.27
CA GLU A 109 -6.39 -7.53 15.95
C GLU A 109 -5.34 -6.96 14.99
N THR A 110 -4.14 -7.51 15.09
CA THR A 110 -3.09 -7.36 14.08
C THR A 110 -3.17 -8.49 13.07
N ASN A 111 -2.51 -8.35 11.93
CA ASN A 111 -2.46 -9.41 10.92
C ASN A 111 -1.78 -10.68 11.47
N GLU A 112 -0.65 -10.51 12.16
CA GLU A 112 0.06 -11.59 12.84
C GLU A 112 -0.81 -12.28 13.90
N HIS A 113 -1.54 -11.51 14.71
CA HIS A 113 -2.45 -12.08 15.67
C HIS A 113 -3.59 -12.84 14.99
N LEU A 114 -4.28 -12.22 14.04
CA LEU A 114 -5.43 -12.78 13.36
C LEU A 114 -5.13 -14.12 12.69
N LEU A 115 -3.93 -14.27 12.10
CA LEU A 115 -3.56 -15.46 11.35
C LEU A 115 -2.78 -16.50 12.16
N PHE A 116 -1.97 -16.10 13.15
CA PHE A 116 -1.02 -17.02 13.80
C PHE A 116 -1.12 -17.05 15.32
N LYS A 117 -1.18 -15.88 15.99
CA LYS A 117 -1.14 -15.82 17.48
C LYS A 117 -2.52 -15.88 18.15
N CYS A 118 -3.60 -15.85 17.39
CA CYS A 118 -4.96 -15.92 17.94
C CYS A 118 -5.28 -17.34 18.40
N SER A 119 -5.80 -17.51 19.62
CA SER A 119 -6.22 -18.81 20.14
C SER A 119 -7.30 -19.48 19.29
N TYR A 120 -8.16 -18.70 18.63
CA TYR A 120 -9.10 -19.23 17.64
C TYR A 120 -8.38 -19.74 16.39
N ALA A 121 -7.48 -18.93 15.81
CA ALA A 121 -6.71 -19.32 14.64
C ALA A 121 -5.83 -20.55 14.92
N GLY A 122 -5.20 -20.63 16.08
CA GLY A 122 -4.42 -21.79 16.50
C GLY A 122 -5.22 -23.10 16.50
N ARG A 123 -6.49 -23.07 16.94
CA ARG A 123 -7.37 -24.24 16.85
C ARG A 123 -7.66 -24.66 15.40
N VAL A 124 -7.89 -23.69 14.53
CA VAL A 124 -8.10 -23.95 13.09
C VAL A 124 -6.85 -24.58 12.48
N TRP A 125 -5.67 -24.03 12.78
CA TRP A 125 -4.41 -24.56 12.28
C TRP A 125 -4.08 -25.94 12.81
N GLN A 126 -4.35 -26.22 14.08
CA GLN A 126 -4.18 -27.57 14.65
C GLN A 126 -5.04 -28.60 13.92
N GLN A 127 -6.30 -28.27 13.63
CA GLN A 127 -7.18 -29.16 12.87
C GLN A 127 -6.66 -29.40 11.45
N LEU A 128 -6.25 -28.34 10.74
CA LEU A 128 -5.70 -28.45 9.39
C LEU A 128 -4.38 -29.22 9.37
N SER A 129 -3.51 -28.96 10.34
CA SER A 129 -2.22 -29.62 10.53
C SER A 129 -2.39 -31.13 10.70
N ASN A 130 -3.35 -31.54 11.53
CA ASN A 130 -3.71 -32.94 11.73
C ASN A 130 -4.29 -33.58 10.46
N MET A 131 -5.15 -32.87 9.73
CA MET A 131 -5.75 -33.38 8.48
C MET A 131 -4.72 -33.56 7.36
N LEU A 132 -3.75 -32.65 7.28
CA LEU A 132 -2.75 -32.61 6.20
C LEU A 132 -1.45 -33.32 6.56
N ALA A 133 -1.27 -33.74 7.83
CA ALA A 133 -0.03 -34.26 8.38
C ALA A 133 1.17 -33.31 8.19
N ILE A 134 0.93 -32.00 8.30
CA ILE A 134 1.95 -30.95 8.17
C ILE A 134 2.08 -30.22 9.50
N PRO A 135 3.28 -30.10 10.11
CA PRO A 135 3.43 -29.43 11.39
C PRO A 135 3.08 -27.93 11.28
N PHE A 136 2.33 -27.43 12.27
CA PHE A 136 2.05 -26.00 12.42
C PHE A 136 2.97 -25.39 13.48
N THR A 137 3.47 -24.17 13.22
CA THR A 137 4.17 -23.33 14.20
C THR A 137 3.46 -21.97 14.30
N ASP A 138 3.24 -21.51 15.53
CA ASP A 138 2.76 -20.17 15.86
C ASP A 138 3.93 -19.19 16.10
N SER A 139 5.16 -19.71 16.18
CA SER A 139 6.40 -18.94 16.28
C SER A 139 6.98 -18.68 14.90
N TRP A 140 7.05 -17.41 14.53
CA TRP A 140 7.71 -16.94 13.32
C TRP A 140 9.11 -16.43 13.71
N SER A 141 10.13 -17.29 13.61
CA SER A 141 11.52 -16.84 13.63
C SER A 141 11.87 -16.43 12.20
N GLY A 142 11.84 -15.12 11.94
CA GLY A 142 12.25 -14.51 10.67
C GLY A 142 13.73 -14.71 10.38
#